data_AF-A0A497CYA2-F1
#
_entry.id   AF-A0A497CYA2-F1
#
_cell.length_a   1.000
_cell.length_b   1.000
_cell.length_c   1.000
_cell.angle_alpha   90.00
_cell.angle_beta   90.00
_cell.angle_gamma   90.00
#
_symmetry.space_group_name_H-M   'P 1'
#
loop_
_entity.id
_entity.type
_entity.pdbx_description
1 polymer ?
#
loop_
_entity_poly.entity_id
_entity_poly.type
_entity_poly.pdbx_seq_one_letter_code
_entity_poly.pdbx_strand_id
1 'polypeptide(L)'
;MKTRIATLMMVLGIFIATTAFASEPVPASKAVSKSVSEYIEKNLDYPEFAIKEKFECCVMAEVTIQKDGTFLVTGCNCMDKRMKKYVAKAIYEMDEKADYYTQFAGQQIYMKIIFDLKLI
;
A
#
# COMPACT_ATOMS: atom_id res chain seq x y z
N MET A 1 12.66 -44.12 22.58
CA MET A 1 12.52 -42.72 23.06
C MET A 1 13.17 -41.70 22.13
N LYS A 2 14.42 -41.90 21.67
CA LYS A 2 15.15 -40.92 20.84
C LYS A 2 14.46 -40.55 19.51
N THR A 3 13.86 -41.51 18.82
CA THR A 3 13.11 -41.27 17.56
C THR A 3 11.84 -40.45 17.77
N ARG A 4 11.12 -40.63 18.88
CA ARG A 4 9.91 -39.86 19.18
C ARG A 4 10.19 -38.38 19.46
N ILE A 5 11.32 -38.07 20.10
CA ILE A 5 11.76 -36.69 20.39
C ILE A 5 12.17 -35.99 19.09
N ALA A 6 12.88 -36.68 18.19
CA ALA A 6 13.26 -36.14 16.89
C ALA A 6 12.04 -35.79 16.02
N THR A 7 11.02 -36.66 16.00
CA THR A 7 9.77 -36.38 15.27
C THR A 7 9.03 -35.18 15.86
N LEU A 8 8.99 -35.05 17.19
CA LEU A 8 8.34 -33.92 17.86
C LEU A 8 9.04 -32.59 17.54
N MET A 9 10.37 -32.57 17.54
CA MET A 9 11.16 -31.38 17.20
C MET A 9 11.02 -30.98 15.73
N MET A 10 10.92 -31.95 14.83
CA MET A 10 10.72 -31.69 13.40
C MET A 10 9.33 -31.08 13.12
N VAL A 11 8.28 -31.62 13.76
CA VAL A 11 6.92 -31.08 13.64
C VAL A 11 6.82 -29.69 14.26
N LEU A 12 7.45 -29.47 15.42
CA LEU A 12 7.49 -28.14 16.05
C LEU A 12 8.23 -27.12 15.17
N GLY A 13 9.35 -27.52 14.54
CA GLY A 13 10.10 -26.68 13.61
C GLY A 13 9.29 -26.28 12.37
N ILE A 14 8.52 -27.21 11.81
CA ILE A 14 7.62 -26.93 10.67
C ILE A 14 6.49 -25.96 11.09
N PHE A 15 5.89 -26.16 12.27
CA PHE A 15 4.83 -25.28 12.77
C PHE A 15 5.33 -23.84 12.98
N ILE A 16 6.51 -23.65 13.58
CA ILE A 16 7.10 -22.32 13.81
C ILE A 16 7.43 -21.61 12.48
N ALA A 17 7.88 -22.35 11.46
CA ALA A 17 8.17 -21.76 10.15
C ALA A 17 6.91 -21.29 9.41
N THR A 18 5.76 -21.96 9.60
CA THR A 18 4.52 -21.66 8.87
C THR A 18 3.74 -20.46 9.39
N THR A 19 3.83 -20.11 10.68
CA THR A 19 3.06 -18.99 11.25
C THR A 19 3.72 -17.62 11.05
N ALA A 20 5.02 -17.57 10.76
CA ALA A 20 5.77 -16.33 10.57
C ALA A 20 5.36 -15.54 9.30
N PHE A 21 4.73 -16.20 8.32
CA PHE A 21 4.38 -15.59 7.02
C PHE A 21 2.91 -15.19 6.89
N ALA A 22 2.12 -15.26 7.97
CA ALA A 22 0.68 -14.98 7.96
C ALA A 22 0.28 -13.78 8.82
N SER A 23 1.17 -12.82 9.06
CA SER A 23 0.79 -11.59 9.77
C SER A 23 0.00 -10.67 8.84
N GLU A 24 -1.23 -10.35 9.21
CA GLU A 24 -2.01 -9.30 8.55
C GLU A 24 -1.25 -7.95 8.62
N PRO A 25 -1.32 -7.11 7.57
CA PRO A 25 -0.68 -5.80 7.58
C PRO A 25 -1.16 -4.96 8.77
N VAL A 26 -0.24 -4.29 9.46
CA VAL A 26 -0.59 -3.49 10.64
C VAL A 26 -1.30 -2.21 10.18
N PRO A 27 -2.54 -1.92 10.60
CA PRO A 27 -3.18 -0.65 10.23
C PRO A 27 -2.35 0.54 10.73
N ALA A 28 -2.08 1.49 9.85
CA ALA A 28 -1.33 2.69 10.20
C ALA A 28 -2.11 3.56 11.20
N SER A 29 -1.37 4.28 12.05
CA SER A 29 -1.98 5.28 12.94
C SER A 29 -2.63 6.40 12.12
N LYS A 30 -3.63 7.09 12.69
CA LYS A 30 -4.32 8.21 12.01
C LYS A 30 -3.35 9.30 11.51
N ALA A 31 -2.29 9.58 12.26
CA ALA A 31 -1.28 10.57 11.90
C ALA A 31 -0.44 10.12 10.69
N VAL A 32 -0.02 8.85 10.67
CA VAL A 32 0.74 8.27 9.54
C VAL A 32 -0.15 8.20 8.30
N SER A 33 -1.38 7.69 8.43
CA SER A 33 -2.34 7.63 7.33
C SER A 33 -2.60 9.00 6.71
N LYS A 34 -2.78 10.03 7.55
CA LYS A 34 -2.93 11.41 7.08
C LYS A 34 -1.68 11.89 6.35
N SER A 35 -0.49 11.69 6.94
CA SER A 35 0.78 12.12 6.34
C SER A 35 1.04 11.48 4.96
N VAL A 36 0.82 10.17 4.84
CA VAL A 36 0.97 9.45 3.57
C VAL A 36 -0.08 9.93 2.56
N SER A 37 -1.33 10.11 2.98
CA SER A 37 -2.40 10.57 2.09
C SER A 37 -2.10 11.97 1.53
N GLU A 38 -1.70 12.91 2.38
CA GLU A 38 -1.33 14.26 1.97
C GLU A 38 -0.10 14.27 1.05
N TYR A 39 0.88 13.39 1.30
CA TYR A 39 2.04 13.26 0.44
C TYR A 39 1.65 12.72 -0.95
N ILE A 40 0.85 11.65 -1.00
CA ILE A 40 0.41 11.07 -2.27
C ILE A 40 -0.46 12.07 -3.04
N GLU A 41 -1.46 12.69 -2.40
CA GLU A 41 -2.35 13.66 -3.06
C GLU A 41 -1.59 14.87 -3.61
N LYS A 42 -0.57 15.35 -2.90
CA LYS A 42 0.25 16.48 -3.36
C LYS A 42 1.11 16.16 -4.59
N ASN A 43 1.53 14.91 -4.75
CA ASN A 43 2.44 14.49 -5.82
C ASN A 43 1.74 13.70 -6.92
N LEU A 44 0.41 13.63 -6.89
CA LEU A 44 -0.39 12.92 -7.86
C LEU A 44 -1.05 13.93 -8.80
N ASP A 45 -0.60 13.95 -10.05
CA ASP A 45 -1.18 14.81 -11.06
C ASP A 45 -2.55 14.30 -11.54
N TYR A 46 -3.32 15.21 -12.14
CA TYR A 46 -4.54 14.81 -12.84
C TYR A 46 -4.17 14.25 -14.23
N PRO A 47 -4.56 13.01 -14.58
CA PRO A 47 -4.11 12.41 -15.83
C PRO A 47 -4.74 13.09 -17.05
N GLU A 48 -3.94 13.34 -18.08
CA GLU A 48 -4.34 14.07 -19.30
C GLU A 48 -5.59 13.50 -19.97
N PHE A 49 -5.73 12.17 -20.02
CA PHE A 49 -6.90 11.53 -20.63
C PHE A 49 -8.20 11.91 -19.89
N ALA A 50 -8.14 12.00 -18.56
CA ALA A 50 -9.29 12.33 -17.74
C ALA A 50 -9.64 13.81 -17.86
N ILE A 51 -8.64 14.69 -18.00
CA ILE A 51 -8.86 16.12 -18.33
C ILE A 51 -9.58 16.24 -19.67
N LYS A 52 -9.06 15.60 -20.72
CA LYS A 52 -9.61 15.68 -22.09
C LYS A 52 -11.04 15.14 -22.18
N GLU A 53 -11.31 14.04 -21.47
CA GLU A 53 -12.62 13.39 -21.46
C GLU A 53 -13.59 14.01 -20.44
N LYS A 54 -13.15 15.02 -19.66
CA LYS A 54 -13.89 15.58 -18.52
C LYS A 54 -14.36 14.51 -17.54
N PHE A 55 -13.48 13.57 -17.25
CA PHE A 55 -13.76 12.40 -16.44
C PHE A 55 -13.33 12.62 -14.98
N GLU A 56 -14.31 12.69 -14.09
CA GLU A 56 -14.11 12.78 -12.64
C GLU A 56 -14.34 11.43 -11.98
N CYS A 57 -13.56 11.11 -10.94
CA CYS A 57 -13.78 9.89 -10.20
C CYS A 57 -13.18 9.90 -8.79
N CYS A 58 -13.49 8.83 -8.07
CA CYS A 58 -12.88 8.50 -6.81
C CYS A 58 -12.13 7.18 -6.97
N VAL A 59 -10.87 7.14 -6.54
CA VAL A 59 -10.05 5.93 -6.47
C VAL A 59 -9.80 5.58 -5.00
N MET A 60 -10.22 4.39 -4.59
CA MET A 60 -9.89 3.85 -3.27
C MET A 60 -8.61 3.03 -3.39
N ALA A 61 -7.55 3.46 -2.72
CA ALA A 61 -6.25 2.79 -2.74
C ALA A 61 -5.91 2.23 -1.36
N GLU A 62 -5.30 1.06 -1.35
CA GLU A 62 -4.71 0.40 -0.20
C GLU A 62 -3.20 0.34 -0.45
N VAL A 63 -2.44 0.94 0.46
CA VAL A 63 -1.01 1.18 0.33
C VAL A 63 -0.28 0.59 1.53
N THR A 64 0.76 -0.19 1.28
CA THR A 64 1.66 -0.71 2.31
C THR A 64 3.00 0.00 2.21
N ILE A 65 3.51 0.46 3.36
CA ILE A 65 4.85 1.05 3.45
C ILE A 65 5.87 -0.10 3.42
N GLN A 66 6.78 -0.07 2.45
CA GLN A 66 7.83 -1.09 2.29
C GLN A 66 8.99 -0.84 3.26
N LYS A 67 9.92 -1.81 3.34
CA LYS A 67 11.09 -1.72 4.23
C LYS A 67 12.05 -0.58 3.86
N ASP A 68 12.11 -0.25 2.59
CA ASP A 68 12.85 0.92 2.07
C ASP A 68 12.05 2.22 2.17
N GLY A 69 10.83 2.17 2.74
CA GLY A 69 9.95 3.31 2.93
C GLY A 69 9.18 3.75 1.69
N THR A 70 9.38 3.08 0.55
CA THR A 70 8.55 3.28 -0.64
C THR A 70 7.14 2.69 -0.43
N PHE A 71 6.25 2.89 -1.41
CA PHE A 71 4.87 2.47 -1.31
C PHE A 71 4.53 1.33 -2.26
N LEU A 72 3.93 0.27 -1.72
CA LEU A 72 3.34 -0.81 -2.49
C LEU A 72 1.82 -0.66 -2.49
N VAL A 73 1.21 -0.57 -3.66
CA VAL A 73 -0.26 -0.58 -3.79
C VAL A 73 -0.76 -2.02 -3.80
N THR A 74 -1.39 -2.46 -2.72
CA THR A 74 -1.93 -3.83 -2.57
C THR A 74 -3.37 -3.93 -3.05
N GLY A 75 -4.09 -2.81 -3.09
CA GLY A 75 -5.47 -2.73 -3.54
C GLY A 75 -5.75 -1.39 -4.22
N CYS A 76 -6.51 -1.40 -5.31
CA CYS A 76 -6.91 -0.17 -6.01
C CYS A 76 -8.26 -0.37 -6.70
N ASN A 77 -9.28 0.38 -6.25
CA ASN A 77 -10.64 0.26 -6.75
C ASN A 77 -11.15 1.59 -7.32
N CYS A 78 -11.63 1.51 -8.55
CA CYS A 78 -12.30 2.57 -9.30
C CYS A 78 -13.04 1.89 -10.48
N MET A 79 -14.10 2.56 -10.96
CA MET A 79 -14.87 2.10 -12.12
C MET A 79 -14.01 2.08 -13.40
N ASP A 80 -13.15 3.08 -13.60
CA ASP A 80 -12.29 3.18 -14.78
C ASP A 80 -10.95 2.44 -14.54
N LYS A 81 -10.59 1.54 -15.46
CA LYS A 81 -9.36 0.74 -15.37
C LYS A 81 -8.09 1.55 -15.63
N ARG A 82 -8.17 2.61 -16.45
CA ARG A 82 -7.04 3.52 -16.74
C ARG A 82 -6.70 4.32 -15.50
N MET A 83 -7.71 4.81 -14.77
CA MET A 83 -7.52 5.49 -13.49
C MET A 83 -6.84 4.60 -12.46
N LYS A 84 -7.28 3.33 -12.30
CA LYS A 84 -6.60 2.38 -11.40
C LYS A 84 -5.13 2.19 -11.74
N LYS A 85 -4.82 1.97 -13.01
CA LYS A 85 -3.45 1.79 -13.49
C LYS A 85 -2.60 3.04 -13.29
N TYR A 86 -3.16 4.21 -13.59
CA TYR A 86 -2.50 5.49 -13.42
C TYR A 86 -2.13 5.72 -11.96
N VAL A 87 -3.09 5.63 -11.04
CA VAL A 87 -2.86 5.83 -9.59
C VAL A 87 -1.86 4.82 -9.05
N ALA A 88 -2.01 3.54 -9.37
CA ALA A 88 -1.11 2.52 -8.86
C ALA A 88 0.33 2.74 -9.35
N LYS A 89 0.50 3.12 -10.63
CA LYS A 89 1.80 3.43 -11.21
C LYS A 89 2.41 4.68 -10.58
N ALA A 90 1.64 5.76 -10.46
CA ALA A 90 2.13 7.02 -9.90
C ALA A 90 2.60 6.84 -8.45
N ILE A 91 1.83 6.13 -7.61
CA ILE A 91 2.24 5.85 -6.22
C ILE A 91 3.51 4.99 -6.18
N TYR A 92 3.64 4.00 -7.06
CA TYR A 92 4.83 3.15 -7.14
C TYR A 92 6.10 3.93 -7.50
N GLU A 93 5.96 4.97 -8.32
CA GLU A 93 7.08 5.83 -8.76
C GLU A 93 7.46 6.91 -7.72
N MET A 94 6.75 7.03 -6.59
CA MET A 94 7.06 7.98 -5.53
C MET A 94 8.14 7.45 -4.57
N ASP A 95 9.27 8.14 -4.50
CA ASP A 95 10.41 7.78 -3.64
C ASP A 95 11.00 8.93 -2.82
N GLU A 96 10.66 10.20 -3.10
CA GLU A 96 11.32 11.38 -2.50
C GLU A 96 11.29 11.42 -0.96
N LYS A 97 10.30 10.79 -0.34
CA LYS A 97 10.16 10.70 1.12
C LYS A 97 10.37 9.31 1.69
N ALA A 98 10.90 8.37 0.89
CA ALA A 98 11.07 6.98 1.30
C ALA A 98 11.80 6.87 2.64
N ASP A 99 12.93 7.57 2.81
CA ASP A 99 13.71 7.57 4.06
C ASP A 99 12.88 7.88 5.31
N TYR A 100 11.99 8.88 5.24
CA TYR A 100 11.12 9.24 6.36
C TYR A 100 10.13 8.12 6.71
N TYR A 101 9.61 7.41 5.70
CA TYR A 101 8.59 6.39 5.90
C TYR A 101 9.14 5.02 6.28
N THR A 102 10.45 4.76 6.14
CA THR A 102 11.10 3.50 6.59
C THR A 102 10.74 3.11 8.03
N GLN A 103 10.59 4.09 8.93
CA GLN A 103 10.23 3.88 10.34
C GLN A 103 8.81 3.31 10.54
N PHE A 104 7.97 3.35 9.50
CA PHE A 104 6.60 2.85 9.50
C PHE A 104 6.42 1.62 8.59
N ALA A 105 7.51 0.96 8.20
CA ALA A 105 7.48 -0.23 7.34
C ALA A 105 6.51 -1.32 7.84
N GLY A 106 5.79 -1.95 6.91
CA GLY A 106 4.77 -2.95 7.19
C GLY A 106 3.40 -2.39 7.59
N GLN A 107 3.29 -1.08 7.78
CA GLN A 107 2.00 -0.45 8.03
C GLN A 107 1.19 -0.29 6.73
N GLN A 108 -0.13 -0.38 6.88
CA GLN A 108 -1.08 -0.28 5.78
C GLN A 108 -2.02 0.92 5.94
N ILE A 109 -2.24 1.61 4.82
CA ILE A 109 -3.03 2.82 4.71
C ILE A 109 -4.15 2.57 3.70
N TYR A 110 -5.38 2.92 4.08
CA TYR A 110 -6.52 2.99 3.17
C TYR A 110 -6.82 4.45 2.90
N MET A 111 -6.81 4.85 1.63
CA MET A 111 -6.99 6.25 1.25
C MET A 111 -7.94 6.40 0.07
N LYS A 112 -8.65 7.53 0.07
CA LYS A 112 -9.59 7.93 -0.97
C LYS A 112 -8.97 9.09 -1.75
N ILE A 113 -8.66 8.86 -3.02
CA ILE A 113 -8.12 9.86 -3.93
C ILE A 113 -9.27 10.38 -4.79
N ILE A 114 -9.50 11.69 -4.74
CA ILE A 114 -10.61 12.34 -5.47
C ILE A 114 -10.04 13.14 -6.64
N PHE A 115 -10.47 12.78 -7.85
CA PHE A 115 -10.20 13.51 -9.08
C PHE A 115 -11.43 14.35 -9.43
N ASP A 116 -11.42 15.62 -9.01
CA ASP A 116 -12.44 16.64 -9.30
C ASP A 116 -11.83 17.69 -10.24
N LEU A 117 -12.46 17.95 -11.39
CA LEU A 117 -11.94 18.88 -12.39
C LEU A 117 -11.87 20.33 -11.87
N LYS A 118 -12.60 20.65 -10.80
CA LYS A 118 -12.57 21.98 -10.16
C LYS A 118 -11.31 22.22 -9.33
N LEU A 119 -10.53 21.18 -9.06
CA LEU A 119 -9.31 21.23 -8.25
C LEU A 119 -8.03 21.28 -9.10
N ILE A 120 -8.16 21.35 -10.43
CA ILE A 120 -7.05 21.43 -11.40
C ILE A 120 -6.72 22.90 -11.68
#